data_AF-A0A9P0VTP1-F1
#
_entry.id   AF-A0A9P0VTP1-F1
#
_cell.length_a   1.000
_cell.length_b   1.000
_cell.length_c   1.000
_cell.angle_alpha   90.00
_cell.angle_beta   90.00
_cell.angle_gamma   90.00
#
_symmetry.space_group_name_H-M   'P 1'
#
loop_
_entity.id
_entity.type
_entity.pdbx_description
1 polymer ?
#
loop_
_entity_poly.entity_id
_entity_poly.type
_entity_poly.pdbx_seq_one_letter_code
_entity_poly.pdbx_strand_id
1 'polypeptide(L)'
;VCKEEEEAIKVELHEGCGRTKLFWLLALADPRTLKALIEFREGGTRTKGVGMSGVCRFCGTTGNSGLLAIGNVCADHECQEYGRTACSKILNCGHMCGGVLGESKCLPCLHGCSGDSSLRQDADDMCMVCFTEALSCAPAIQLGCGHVFHLHCCKAVLVKRWPGPRITFSFVLCPICKEEMKHDELQDLLAPIRELQRDVRRKALMRLEYEGLHTAEAVVTPGARFYNDPASYAMDRYAYYVCFKCKKAYYGGEARCDAELGEQYDPRELVCGACSDVARAQMCPKHGTDFLEYKCRYCCSVAVFFCFGTTHFCNACHDDFQRVTNMPKNELPSCPAGEYILYSRR
;
A
#
# COMPACT_ATOMS: atom_id res chain seq x y z
N VAL A 1 0.34 44.77 30.83
CA VAL A 1 -0.29 44.53 29.52
C VAL A 1 0.75 43.82 28.66
N CYS A 2 0.84 42.49 28.78
CA CYS A 2 1.84 41.69 28.08
C CYS A 2 1.46 41.61 26.60
N LYS A 3 2.35 42.11 25.76
CA LYS A 3 2.43 41.80 24.33
C LYS A 3 3.22 40.51 24.24
N GLU A 4 2.58 39.38 23.99
CA GLU A 4 3.14 38.18 23.37
C GLU A 4 2.01 37.13 23.33
N GLU A 5 1.95 36.35 22.25
CA GLU A 5 0.94 35.32 21.94
C GLU A 5 -0.29 35.76 21.12
N GLU A 6 -0.06 36.27 19.92
CA GLU A 6 -0.96 35.99 18.78
C GLU A 6 -0.21 35.10 17.78
N GLU A 7 -0.04 33.81 18.10
CA GLU A 7 0.29 32.82 17.07
C GLU A 7 -0.99 32.52 16.28
N ALA A 8 -0.99 32.93 15.01
CA ALA A 8 -2.14 32.85 14.12
C ALA A 8 -2.66 31.40 14.01
N ILE A 9 -3.97 31.23 14.25
CA ILE A 9 -4.69 29.99 13.96
C ILE A 9 -4.52 29.69 12.48
N LYS A 10 -3.83 28.60 12.14
CA LYS A 10 -3.66 28.17 10.76
C LYS A 10 -4.58 26.98 10.50
N VAL A 11 -5.69 27.26 9.82
CA VAL A 11 -6.56 26.23 9.25
C VAL A 11 -6.22 26.12 7.78
N GLU A 12 -5.71 24.97 7.38
CA GLU A 12 -5.43 24.67 5.98
C GLU A 12 -6.29 23.50 5.54
N LEU A 13 -7.11 23.75 4.52
CA LEU A 13 -7.79 22.71 3.77
C LEU A 13 -6.89 22.37 2.59
N HIS A 14 -6.23 21.22 2.65
CA HIS A 14 -5.33 20.80 1.59
C HIS A 14 -5.76 19.42 1.07
N GLU A 15 -6.16 19.39 -0.20
CA GLU A 15 -6.56 18.16 -0.94
C GLU A 15 -7.65 17.30 -0.30
N GLY A 16 -8.56 17.94 0.45
CA GLY A 16 -9.65 17.27 1.14
C GLY A 16 -9.29 16.78 2.53
N CYS A 17 -8.02 16.83 2.95
CA CYS A 17 -7.64 16.67 4.35
C CYS A 17 -7.78 18.02 5.08
N GLY A 18 -8.50 18.02 6.21
CA GLY A 18 -8.60 19.17 7.09
C GLY A 18 -7.45 19.19 8.07
N ARG A 19 -6.59 20.23 8.01
CA ARG A 19 -5.50 20.46 8.95
C ARG A 19 -5.79 21.71 9.78
N THR A 20 -5.82 21.56 11.10
CA THR A 20 -5.91 22.66 12.04
C THR A 20 -4.72 22.62 12.97
N LYS A 21 -3.90 23.67 12.95
CA LYS A 21 -2.72 23.82 13.80
C LYS A 21 -2.92 25.00 14.75
N LEU A 22 -2.96 24.70 16.04
CA LEU A 22 -2.87 25.64 17.16
C LEU A 22 -1.57 25.38 17.92
N PHE A 23 -1.12 26.32 18.75
CA PHE A 23 0.09 26.17 19.55
C PHE A 23 0.07 24.95 20.48
N TRP A 24 -1.13 24.52 20.91
CA TRP A 24 -1.36 23.39 21.82
C TRP A 24 -2.09 22.20 21.17
N LEU A 25 -2.41 22.28 19.87
CA LEU A 25 -3.25 21.28 19.20
C LEU A 25 -2.87 21.13 17.74
N LEU A 26 -2.61 19.89 17.30
CA LEU A 26 -2.65 19.52 15.89
C LEU A 26 -3.83 18.59 15.66
N ALA A 27 -4.74 18.98 14.77
CA ALA A 27 -5.82 18.13 14.31
C ALA A 27 -5.70 17.89 12.81
N LEU A 28 -5.73 16.63 12.42
CA LEU A 28 -5.72 16.16 11.03
C LEU A 28 -6.94 15.27 10.80
N ALA A 29 -7.71 15.54 9.76
CA ALA A 29 -8.85 14.72 9.38
C ALA A 29 -8.82 14.44 7.88
N ASP A 30 -8.72 13.17 7.51
CA ASP A 30 -8.81 12.72 6.12
C ASP A 30 -10.18 12.04 5.90
N PRO A 31 -11.13 12.71 5.21
CA PRO A 31 -12.45 12.17 4.95
C PRO A 31 -12.45 11.02 3.93
N ARG A 32 -11.36 10.85 3.15
CA ARG A 32 -11.25 9.74 2.18
C ARG A 32 -10.83 8.44 2.85
N THR A 33 -9.97 8.51 3.86
CA THR A 33 -9.55 7.33 4.63
C THR A 33 -10.34 7.14 5.91
N LEU A 34 -11.23 8.08 6.26
CA LEU A 34 -11.98 8.12 7.53
C LEU A 34 -11.06 8.05 8.75
N LYS A 35 -9.84 8.59 8.62
CA LYS A 35 -8.87 8.67 9.70
C LYS A 35 -8.81 10.09 10.23
N ALA A 36 -8.85 10.22 11.54
CA ALA A 36 -8.63 11.49 12.22
C ALA A 36 -7.57 11.29 13.29
N LEU A 37 -6.70 12.28 13.44
CA LEU A 37 -5.69 12.37 14.48
C LEU A 37 -5.87 13.70 15.21
N ILE A 38 -5.88 13.63 16.54
CA ILE A 38 -5.84 14.80 17.40
C ILE A 38 -4.67 14.61 18.35
N GLU A 39 -3.71 15.52 18.28
CA GLU A 39 -2.53 15.55 19.14
C GLU A 39 -2.54 16.84 19.94
N PHE A 40 -2.46 16.72 21.27
CA PHE A 40 -2.30 17.87 22.17
C PHE A 40 -0.82 18.09 22.40
N ARG A 41 -0.33 19.29 22.08
CA ARG A 41 1.06 19.70 22.29
C ARG A 41 1.15 20.38 23.65
N GLU A 42 1.99 19.87 24.54
CA GLU A 42 2.41 20.66 25.70
C GLU A 42 3.22 21.85 25.17
N GLY A 43 2.81 23.07 25.52
CA GLY A 43 3.34 24.35 25.04
C GLY A 43 4.78 24.64 25.48
N GLY A 44 5.71 23.74 25.18
CA GLY A 44 7.13 24.00 25.25
C GLY A 44 7.58 24.64 23.93
N THR A 45 8.02 25.89 24.01
CA THR A 45 8.76 26.54 22.92
C THR A 45 9.97 25.70 22.55
N ARG A 46 9.83 24.82 21.53
CA ARG A 46 10.97 24.22 20.85
C ARG A 46 11.72 25.37 20.20
N THR A 47 12.78 25.81 20.87
CA THR A 47 13.64 26.90 20.41
C THR A 47 14.11 26.59 19.00
N LYS A 48 13.65 27.40 18.05
CA LYS A 48 14.14 27.41 16.67
C LYS A 48 15.61 27.83 16.72
N GLY A 49 16.52 26.89 16.53
CA GLY A 49 17.95 27.14 16.68
C GLY A 49 18.82 26.16 15.92
N VAL A 50 19.47 26.69 14.88
CA VAL A 50 20.78 26.37 14.30
C VAL A 50 21.63 25.36 15.12
N GLY A 51 22.18 24.34 14.45
CA GLY A 51 22.84 23.17 15.07
C GLY A 51 24.01 23.43 16.06
N MET A 52 24.67 22.43 16.66
CA MET A 52 25.01 21.12 16.07
C MET A 52 25.55 20.07 17.06
N SER A 53 25.43 20.26 18.37
CA SER A 53 25.84 19.25 19.36
C SER A 53 24.94 19.30 20.58
N GLY A 54 24.62 18.15 21.14
CA GLY A 54 23.94 18.03 22.42
C GLY A 54 22.43 17.88 22.35
N VAL A 55 21.85 17.83 21.15
CA VAL A 55 20.43 17.50 20.92
C VAL A 55 20.33 16.51 19.76
N CYS A 56 19.61 15.41 19.97
CA CYS A 56 19.32 14.45 18.92
C CYS A 56 18.34 15.06 17.91
N ARG A 57 18.70 15.07 16.64
CA ARG A 57 17.88 15.61 15.55
C ARG A 57 16.57 14.84 15.30
N PHE A 58 16.46 13.60 15.80
CA PHE A 58 15.33 12.71 15.55
C PHE A 58 14.37 12.68 16.74
N CYS A 59 14.84 12.21 17.90
CA CYS A 59 14.00 12.11 19.10
C CYS A 59 14.00 13.36 19.99
N GLY A 60 14.87 14.34 19.73
CA GLY A 60 14.99 15.56 20.55
C GLY A 60 15.68 15.38 21.90
N THR A 61 16.17 14.17 22.25
CA THR A 61 16.92 13.94 23.50
C THR A 61 18.14 14.85 23.57
N THR A 62 18.30 15.53 24.70
CA THR A 62 19.45 16.40 24.95
C THR A 62 20.50 15.70 25.83
N GLY A 63 21.77 16.02 25.63
CA GLY A 63 22.85 15.43 26.41
C GLY A 63 24.20 16.07 26.10
N ASN A 64 25.02 16.28 27.12
CA ASN A 64 26.35 16.87 27.01
C ASN A 64 27.49 15.83 27.11
N SER A 65 27.16 14.53 26.99
CA SER A 65 28.09 13.40 27.10
C SER A 65 27.87 12.38 25.97
N GLY A 66 28.85 11.51 25.75
CA GLY A 66 28.79 10.47 24.72
C GLY A 66 28.68 11.01 23.29
N LEU A 67 27.91 10.33 22.43
CA LEU A 67 27.75 10.68 21.01
C LEU A 67 27.12 12.07 20.78
N LEU A 68 26.29 12.54 21.71
CA LEU A 68 25.69 13.87 21.63
C LEU A 68 26.65 15.00 22.01
N ALA A 69 27.76 14.72 22.72
CA ALA A 69 28.73 15.76 23.07
C ALA A 69 29.41 16.38 21.84
N ILE A 70 29.57 15.60 20.78
CA ILE A 70 30.27 15.97 19.54
C ILE A 70 29.38 15.90 18.29
N GLY A 71 28.15 15.43 18.45
CA GLY A 71 27.23 15.21 17.34
C GLY A 71 25.78 15.47 17.72
N ASN A 72 24.89 15.14 16.79
CA ASN A 72 23.47 15.47 16.86
C ASN A 72 22.56 14.23 16.69
N VAL A 73 23.09 13.04 16.94
CA VAL A 73 22.34 11.78 16.94
C VAL A 73 22.67 11.03 18.23
N CYS A 74 21.65 10.68 19.02
CA CYS A 74 21.84 9.99 20.30
C CYS A 74 22.20 8.51 20.09
N ALA A 75 22.62 7.83 21.15
CA ALA A 75 23.02 6.41 21.10
C ALA A 75 21.84 5.43 20.93
N ASP A 76 20.60 5.93 20.83
CA ASP A 76 19.43 5.11 20.54
C ASP A 76 19.57 4.41 19.18
N HIS A 77 19.21 3.13 19.13
CA HIS A 77 19.42 2.29 17.97
C HIS A 77 18.68 2.81 16.73
N GLU A 78 17.42 3.25 16.87
CA GLU A 78 16.63 3.77 15.74
C GLU A 78 17.22 5.08 15.24
N CYS A 79 17.59 5.98 16.15
CA CYS A 79 18.24 7.24 15.80
C CYS A 79 19.57 7.02 15.05
N GLN A 80 20.35 5.99 15.42
CA GLN A 80 21.58 5.63 14.72
C GLN A 80 21.31 5.09 13.31
N GLU A 81 20.30 4.23 13.12
CA GLU A 81 19.92 3.74 11.79
C GLU A 81 19.41 4.87 10.88
N TYR A 82 18.58 5.78 11.44
CA TYR A 82 18.16 7.01 10.77
C TYR A 82 19.37 7.87 10.39
N GLY A 83 20.34 8.03 11.29
CA GLY A 83 21.55 8.79 11.05
C GLY A 83 22.38 8.29 9.85
N ARG A 84 22.40 6.98 9.60
CA ARG A 84 23.14 6.39 8.45
C ARG A 84 22.54 6.72 7.09
N THR A 85 21.24 6.96 7.04
CA THR A 85 20.49 7.22 5.79
C THR A 85 20.06 8.68 5.65
N ALA A 86 20.27 9.51 6.68
CA ALA A 86 19.95 10.93 6.66
C ALA A 86 20.94 11.75 5.85
N CYS A 87 20.44 12.78 5.19
CA CYS A 87 21.30 13.81 4.63
C CYS A 87 22.03 14.57 5.76
N SER A 88 23.34 14.76 5.60
CA SER A 88 24.21 15.49 6.53
C SER A 88 24.42 16.96 6.13
N LYS A 89 23.82 17.42 5.02
CA LYS A 89 23.96 18.79 4.52
C LYS A 89 23.14 19.78 5.36
N ILE A 90 23.67 20.98 5.50
CA ILE A 90 22.95 22.15 6.00
C ILE A 90 22.42 22.91 4.78
N LEU A 91 21.13 23.23 4.78
CA LEU A 91 20.48 23.99 3.71
C LEU A 91 20.88 25.47 3.78
N ASN A 92 20.66 26.21 2.69
CA ASN A 92 20.99 27.65 2.63
C ASN A 92 20.28 28.49 3.71
N CYS A 93 19.16 28.02 4.24
CA CYS A 93 18.43 28.65 5.34
C CYS A 93 19.03 28.37 6.74
N GLY A 94 20.13 27.62 6.82
CA GLY A 94 20.79 27.25 8.09
C GLY A 94 20.20 26.03 8.79
N HIS A 95 19.09 25.47 8.31
CA HIS A 95 18.50 24.24 8.86
C HIS A 95 19.18 23.00 8.29
N MET A 96 19.25 21.94 9.10
CA MET A 96 19.69 20.63 8.61
C MET A 96 18.69 20.05 7.62
N CYS A 97 19.18 19.45 6.55
CA CYS A 97 18.34 18.78 5.57
C CYS A 97 17.62 17.59 6.23
N GLY A 98 16.28 17.57 6.19
CA GLY A 98 15.46 16.42 6.62
C GLY A 98 15.41 15.26 5.62
N GLY A 99 16.06 15.44 4.47
CA GLY A 99 16.14 14.48 3.37
C GLY A 99 17.05 13.29 3.64
N VAL A 100 17.28 12.51 2.59
CA VAL A 100 18.08 11.27 2.65
C VAL A 100 19.45 11.47 2.03
N LEU A 101 20.40 10.63 2.43
CA LEU A 101 21.77 10.67 1.94
C LEU A 101 21.81 10.31 0.44
N GLY A 102 22.53 11.10 -0.35
CA GLY A 102 22.76 10.80 -1.78
C GLY A 102 21.73 11.41 -2.74
N GLU A 103 20.70 12.11 -2.26
CA GLU A 103 19.76 12.80 -3.15
C GLU A 103 20.45 13.84 -4.03
N SER A 104 20.08 13.86 -5.31
CA SER A 104 20.56 14.84 -6.30
C SER A 104 20.17 16.27 -5.92
N LYS A 105 18.91 16.45 -5.48
CA LYS A 105 18.38 17.67 -4.88
C LYS A 105 17.96 17.34 -3.45
N CYS A 106 18.47 18.09 -2.47
CA CYS A 106 18.03 17.94 -1.09
C CYS A 106 16.54 18.25 -0.93
N LEU A 107 15.89 17.53 -0.02
CA LEU A 107 14.54 17.83 0.43
C LEU A 107 14.39 19.33 0.76
N PRO A 108 13.34 20.01 0.24
CA PRO A 108 13.04 21.38 0.64
C PRO A 108 12.93 21.52 2.15
N CYS A 109 13.29 22.69 2.68
CA CYS A 109 13.31 22.89 4.12
C CYS A 109 11.91 22.72 4.71
N LEU A 110 11.73 21.70 5.56
CA LEU A 110 10.45 21.40 6.23
C LEU A 110 9.98 22.51 7.20
N HIS A 111 10.83 23.51 7.49
CA HIS A 111 10.45 24.70 8.24
C HIS A 111 9.87 25.82 7.35
N GLY A 112 9.60 25.55 6.07
CA GLY A 112 8.97 26.50 5.14
C GLY A 112 9.88 27.62 4.64
N CYS A 113 11.20 27.52 4.86
CA CYS A 113 12.14 28.59 4.52
C CYS A 113 12.47 28.68 3.03
N SER A 114 12.20 27.63 2.24
CA SER A 114 12.58 27.55 0.83
C SER A 114 11.60 28.24 -0.12
N GLY A 115 10.40 28.60 0.33
CA GLY A 115 9.34 29.12 -0.55
C GLY A 115 8.92 28.15 -1.67
N ASP A 116 9.29 26.87 -1.56
CA ASP A 116 9.00 25.85 -2.57
C ASP A 116 7.52 25.47 -2.51
N SER A 117 6.75 25.89 -3.51
CA SER A 117 5.30 25.65 -3.58
C SER A 117 4.94 24.18 -3.79
N SER A 118 5.90 23.32 -4.12
CA SER A 118 5.68 21.87 -4.24
C SER A 118 5.63 21.16 -2.88
N LEU A 119 6.17 21.78 -1.82
CA LEU A 119 6.19 21.21 -0.48
C LEU A 119 4.81 21.39 0.17
N ARG A 120 4.13 20.28 0.44
CA ARG A 120 2.75 20.28 0.97
C ARG A 120 2.66 20.04 2.48
N GLN A 121 3.77 19.71 3.13
CA GLN A 121 3.84 19.34 4.54
C GLN A 121 5.05 20.00 5.22
N ASP A 122 4.97 20.20 6.54
CA ASP A 122 6.02 20.78 7.38
C ASP A 122 6.64 19.78 8.38
N ALA A 123 7.67 20.22 9.09
CA ALA A 123 8.48 19.39 9.98
C ALA A 123 7.68 18.74 11.13
N ASP A 124 6.58 19.35 11.54
CA ASP A 124 5.75 18.86 12.65
C ASP A 124 4.54 18.05 12.16
N ASP A 125 4.34 17.90 10.86
CA ASP A 125 3.28 17.04 10.35
C ASP A 125 3.64 15.58 10.62
N MET A 126 2.63 14.78 10.93
CA MET A 126 2.80 13.35 11.15
C MET A 126 2.95 12.62 9.83
N CYS A 127 3.83 11.64 9.78
CA CYS A 127 3.93 10.77 8.62
C CYS A 127 2.64 9.93 8.50
N MET A 128 1.89 10.13 7.42
CA MET A 128 0.60 9.46 7.17
C MET A 128 0.73 7.97 6.76
N VAL A 129 1.89 7.36 7.02
CA VAL A 129 2.11 5.92 6.92
C VAL A 129 2.21 5.30 8.32
N CYS A 130 3.11 5.81 9.18
CA CYS A 130 3.25 5.28 10.53
C CYS A 130 2.21 5.83 11.50
N PHE A 131 1.74 7.08 11.30
CA PHE A 131 0.84 7.80 12.20
C PHE A 131 1.37 7.98 13.64
N THR A 132 2.66 7.71 13.87
CA THR A 132 3.27 7.69 15.21
C THR A 132 4.36 8.73 15.39
N GLU A 133 4.97 9.23 14.31
CA GLU A 133 6.07 10.18 14.40
C GLU A 133 5.94 11.33 13.39
N ALA A 134 6.43 12.51 13.78
CA ALA A 134 6.54 13.67 12.91
C ALA A 134 7.56 13.45 11.79
N LEU A 135 7.40 14.16 10.67
CA LEU A 135 8.30 14.06 9.52
C LEU A 135 9.75 14.41 9.85
N SER A 136 9.98 15.27 10.83
CA SER A 136 11.33 15.62 11.31
C SER A 136 12.03 14.53 12.11
N CYS A 137 11.30 13.54 12.64
CA CYS A 137 11.84 12.49 13.50
C CYS A 137 12.62 11.40 12.76
N ALA A 138 12.57 11.35 11.43
CA ALA A 138 13.35 10.41 10.63
C ALA A 138 13.64 10.96 9.22
N PRO A 139 14.57 10.39 8.45
CA PRO A 139 14.85 10.81 7.09
C PRO A 139 13.61 10.69 6.20
N ALA A 140 13.25 11.79 5.56
CA ALA A 140 12.02 11.91 4.79
C ALA A 140 12.31 12.16 3.30
N ILE A 141 11.37 11.77 2.45
CA ILE A 141 11.42 11.98 1.01
C ILE A 141 10.16 12.71 0.55
N GLN A 142 10.30 13.61 -0.43
CA GLN A 142 9.18 14.25 -1.11
C GLN A 142 8.85 13.45 -2.37
N LEU A 143 7.67 12.84 -2.40
CA LEU A 143 7.19 12.15 -3.60
C LEU A 143 6.94 13.13 -4.75
N GLY A 144 6.87 12.63 -5.98
CA GLY A 144 6.57 13.45 -7.16
C GLY A 144 5.25 14.24 -7.10
N CYS A 145 4.30 13.84 -6.25
CA CYS A 145 3.05 14.57 -6.00
C CYS A 145 3.19 15.72 -4.98
N GLY A 146 4.36 15.88 -4.35
CA GLY A 146 4.70 16.92 -3.37
C GLY A 146 4.51 16.53 -1.90
N HIS A 147 3.89 15.37 -1.62
CA HIS A 147 3.73 14.87 -0.24
C HIS A 147 5.02 14.25 0.29
N VAL A 148 5.21 14.39 1.60
CA VAL A 148 6.41 13.98 2.31
C VAL A 148 6.08 12.83 3.27
N PHE A 149 6.95 11.82 3.27
CA PHE A 149 6.87 10.64 4.14
C PHE A 149 8.27 10.22 4.56
N HIS A 150 8.38 9.48 5.67
CA HIS A 150 9.65 8.85 5.99
C HIS A 150 10.04 7.81 4.93
N LEU A 151 11.33 7.76 4.57
CA LEU A 151 11.83 6.81 3.58
C LEU A 151 11.55 5.37 3.98
N HIS A 152 11.83 5.03 5.24
CA HIS A 152 11.66 3.68 5.77
C HIS A 152 10.18 3.24 5.75
N CYS A 153 9.26 4.17 5.99
CA CYS A 153 7.82 3.94 5.90
C CYS A 153 7.38 3.59 4.48
N CYS A 154 7.81 4.37 3.48
CA CYS A 154 7.52 4.07 2.07
C CYS A 154 8.10 2.71 1.64
N LYS A 155 9.35 2.43 2.00
CA LYS A 155 10.00 1.13 1.70
C LYS A 155 9.23 -0.03 2.35
N ALA A 156 8.83 0.10 3.62
CA ALA A 156 8.08 -0.93 4.33
C ALA A 156 6.73 -1.25 3.66
N VAL A 157 5.97 -0.23 3.23
CA VAL A 157 4.70 -0.41 2.52
C VAL A 157 4.92 -1.15 1.20
N LEU A 158 5.92 -0.76 0.41
CA LEU A 158 6.21 -1.39 -0.87
C LEU A 158 6.70 -2.84 -0.74
N VAL A 159 7.48 -3.14 0.30
CA VAL A 159 7.95 -4.51 0.61
C VAL A 159 6.80 -5.39 1.08
N LYS A 160 5.90 -4.86 1.93
CA LYS A 160 4.74 -5.60 2.45
C LYS A 160 3.69 -5.91 1.36
N ARG A 161 3.62 -5.08 0.32
CA ARG A 161 2.70 -5.23 -0.83
C ARG A 161 1.23 -5.13 -0.42
N TRP A 162 0.40 -6.06 -0.89
CA TRP A 162 -1.04 -6.11 -0.64
C TRP A 162 -1.39 -7.09 0.49
N PRO A 163 -2.48 -6.82 1.23
CA PRO A 163 -3.03 -7.79 2.17
C PRO A 163 -3.76 -8.92 1.43
N GLY A 164 -3.80 -10.11 2.03
CA GLY A 164 -4.53 -11.25 1.49
C GLY A 164 -3.91 -11.89 0.24
N PRO A 165 -4.58 -12.89 -0.35
CA PRO A 165 -4.06 -13.66 -1.49
C PRO A 165 -4.26 -12.96 -2.83
N ARG A 166 -5.31 -12.13 -2.96
CA ARG A 166 -5.60 -11.40 -4.20
C ARG A 166 -4.65 -10.24 -4.40
N ILE A 167 -4.07 -10.19 -5.59
CA ILE A 167 -3.21 -9.09 -6.03
C ILE A 167 -4.04 -7.80 -6.10
N THR A 168 -3.65 -6.81 -5.30
CA THR A 168 -4.14 -5.43 -5.39
C THR A 168 -2.95 -4.46 -5.43
N PHE A 169 -3.17 -3.24 -5.90
CA PHE A 169 -2.10 -2.25 -6.12
C PHE A 169 -2.32 -0.93 -5.38
N SER A 170 -3.27 -0.87 -4.44
CA SER A 170 -3.54 0.36 -3.66
C SER A 170 -2.34 0.82 -2.83
N PHE A 171 -1.47 -0.11 -2.42
CA PHE A 171 -0.28 0.16 -1.62
C PHE A 171 0.82 0.94 -2.35
N VAL A 172 0.77 1.05 -3.69
CA VAL A 172 1.72 1.88 -4.47
C VAL A 172 1.29 3.35 -4.55
N LEU A 173 0.11 3.68 -4.05
CA LEU A 173 -0.46 5.01 -4.12
C LEU A 173 -0.09 5.82 -2.87
N CYS A 174 0.07 7.13 -3.05
CA CYS A 174 0.26 8.09 -1.98
C CYS A 174 -0.89 7.98 -0.98
N PRO A 175 -0.60 7.78 0.33
CA PRO A 175 -1.63 7.72 1.37
C PRO A 175 -2.58 8.93 1.41
N ILE A 176 -2.12 10.10 0.95
CA ILE A 176 -2.87 11.36 0.96
C ILE A 176 -3.66 11.52 -0.36
N CYS A 177 -2.99 11.83 -1.48
CA CYS A 177 -3.66 12.21 -2.72
C CYS A 177 -4.06 11.02 -3.63
N LYS A 178 -3.59 9.81 -3.34
CA LYS A 178 -3.79 8.59 -4.14
C LYS A 178 -3.12 8.59 -5.52
N GLU A 179 -2.25 9.56 -5.82
CA GLU A 179 -1.33 9.46 -6.97
C GLU A 179 -0.27 8.38 -6.72
N GLU A 180 0.26 7.76 -7.78
CA GLU A 180 1.33 6.77 -7.66
C GLU A 180 2.58 7.36 -6.99
N MET A 181 3.15 6.64 -6.03
CA MET A 181 4.41 7.03 -5.40
C MET A 181 5.55 7.05 -6.43
N LYS A 182 6.24 8.18 -6.52
CA LYS A 182 7.39 8.37 -7.41
C LYS A 182 8.52 9.02 -6.64
N HIS A 183 9.64 8.32 -6.55
CA HIS A 183 10.88 8.80 -5.96
C HIS A 183 12.03 7.87 -6.38
N ASP A 184 13.22 8.41 -6.62
CA ASP A 184 14.37 7.64 -7.13
C ASP A 184 14.76 6.51 -6.16
N GLU A 185 14.82 6.78 -4.86
CA GLU A 185 15.09 5.77 -3.80
C GLU A 185 14.07 4.63 -3.68
N LEU A 186 12.92 4.74 -4.36
CA LEU A 186 11.88 3.71 -4.37
C LEU A 186 11.87 2.92 -5.69
N GLN A 187 12.66 3.32 -6.69
CA GLN A 187 12.57 2.79 -8.05
C GLN A 187 12.85 1.28 -8.12
N ASP A 188 13.82 0.79 -7.36
CA ASP A 188 14.16 -0.64 -7.30
C ASP A 188 13.02 -1.51 -6.76
N LEU A 189 12.21 -0.96 -5.85
CA LEU A 189 11.03 -1.62 -5.31
C LEU A 189 9.83 -1.48 -6.27
N LEU A 190 9.65 -0.29 -6.87
CA LEU A 190 8.54 0.01 -7.76
C LEU A 190 8.62 -0.72 -9.11
N ALA A 191 9.81 -0.90 -9.66
CA ALA A 191 10.01 -1.54 -10.97
C ALA A 191 9.36 -2.93 -11.09
N PRO A 192 9.65 -3.92 -10.20
CA PRO A 192 9.00 -5.23 -10.28
C PRO A 192 7.49 -5.18 -9.98
N ILE A 193 7.02 -4.22 -9.18
CA ILE A 193 5.58 -4.04 -8.91
C ILE A 193 4.85 -3.55 -10.16
N ARG A 194 5.43 -2.59 -10.89
CA ARG A 194 4.89 -2.07 -12.15
C ARG A 194 4.87 -3.14 -13.24
N GLU A 195 5.87 -4.01 -13.27
CA GLU A 195 5.88 -5.17 -14.18
C GLU A 195 4.71 -6.11 -13.89
N LEU A 196 4.50 -6.47 -12.62
CA LEU A 196 3.36 -7.29 -12.21
C LEU A 196 2.02 -6.61 -12.53
N GLN A 197 1.90 -5.31 -12.27
CA GLN A 197 0.68 -4.54 -12.57
C GLN A 197 0.37 -4.53 -14.06
N ARG A 198 1.38 -4.37 -14.91
CA ARG A 198 1.23 -4.46 -16.37
C ARG A 198 0.80 -5.86 -16.81
N ASP A 199 1.39 -6.92 -16.24
CA ASP A 199 1.03 -8.30 -16.59
C ASP A 199 -0.42 -8.61 -16.20
N VAL A 200 -0.83 -8.26 -14.97
CA VAL A 200 -2.21 -8.44 -14.49
C VAL A 200 -3.19 -7.61 -15.32
N ARG A 201 -2.89 -6.34 -15.58
CA ARG A 201 -3.75 -5.45 -16.41
C ARG A 201 -3.94 -6.03 -17.81
N ARG A 202 -2.87 -6.52 -18.44
CA ARG A 202 -2.93 -7.14 -19.78
C ARG A 202 -3.79 -8.40 -19.78
N LYS A 203 -3.59 -9.31 -18.82
CA LYS A 203 -4.38 -10.55 -18.72
C LYS A 203 -5.85 -10.27 -18.43
N ALA A 204 -6.14 -9.33 -17.53
CA ALA A 204 -7.49 -8.93 -17.18
C ALA A 204 -8.24 -8.34 -18.39
N LEU A 205 -7.60 -7.45 -19.13
CA LEU A 205 -8.19 -6.87 -20.35
C LEU A 205 -8.46 -7.94 -21.42
N MET A 206 -7.50 -8.83 -21.67
CA MET A 206 -7.67 -9.93 -22.62
C MET A 206 -8.84 -10.85 -22.24
N ARG A 207 -9.01 -11.13 -20.94
CA ARG A 207 -10.16 -11.89 -20.43
C ARG A 207 -11.48 -11.16 -20.65
N LEU A 208 -11.51 -9.86 -20.37
CA LEU A 208 -12.69 -9.01 -20.55
C LEU A 208 -13.14 -8.97 -22.03
N GLU A 209 -12.17 -8.86 -22.95
CA GLU A 209 -12.41 -8.89 -24.38
C GLU A 209 -12.98 -10.25 -24.82
N TYR A 210 -12.38 -11.34 -24.35
CA TYR A 210 -12.81 -12.71 -24.66
C TYR A 210 -14.24 -13.01 -24.15
N GLU A 211 -14.60 -12.49 -22.98
CA GLU A 211 -15.97 -12.59 -22.43
C GLU A 211 -16.97 -11.62 -23.09
N GLY A 212 -16.51 -10.74 -23.99
CA GLY A 212 -17.37 -9.75 -24.64
C GLY A 212 -17.85 -8.63 -23.72
N LEU A 213 -17.22 -8.45 -22.55
CA LEU A 213 -17.62 -7.50 -21.52
C LEU A 213 -16.92 -6.13 -21.64
N HIS A 214 -16.05 -5.95 -22.63
CA HIS A 214 -15.42 -4.67 -22.94
C HIS A 214 -16.43 -3.60 -23.42
N THR A 215 -17.66 -4.01 -23.77
CA THR A 215 -18.79 -3.14 -24.14
C THR A 215 -19.83 -3.01 -23.03
N ALA A 216 -19.55 -3.50 -21.82
CA ALA A 216 -20.48 -3.40 -20.69
C ALA A 216 -20.81 -1.93 -20.38
N GLU A 217 -22.02 -1.66 -19.86
CA GLU A 217 -22.48 -0.30 -19.50
C GLU A 217 -21.48 0.45 -18.61
N ALA A 218 -20.81 -0.26 -17.69
CA ALA A 218 -19.78 0.31 -16.82
C ALA A 218 -18.59 0.94 -17.58
N VAL A 219 -18.36 0.53 -18.83
CA VAL A 219 -17.27 0.99 -19.71
C VAL A 219 -17.77 1.97 -20.77
N VAL A 220 -18.95 1.75 -21.34
CA VAL A 220 -19.43 2.55 -22.48
C VAL A 220 -20.30 3.74 -22.09
N THR A 221 -20.89 3.75 -20.89
CA THR A 221 -21.82 4.80 -20.46
C THR A 221 -21.07 6.04 -19.94
N PRO A 222 -21.24 7.23 -20.54
CA PRO A 222 -20.67 8.46 -20.02
C PRO A 222 -21.09 8.71 -18.57
N GLY A 223 -20.13 9.02 -17.70
CA GLY A 223 -20.36 9.22 -16.26
C GLY A 223 -20.27 7.95 -15.40
N ALA A 224 -20.15 6.76 -16.01
CA ALA A 224 -19.83 5.54 -15.26
C ALA A 224 -18.40 5.58 -14.69
N ARG A 225 -18.16 4.87 -13.59
CA ARG A 225 -16.86 4.81 -12.89
C ARG A 225 -15.69 4.44 -13.80
N PHE A 226 -15.93 3.57 -14.79
CA PHE A 226 -14.90 3.07 -15.71
C PHE A 226 -15.15 3.49 -17.16
N TYR A 227 -15.86 4.61 -17.36
CA TYR A 227 -16.13 5.13 -18.70
C TYR A 227 -14.83 5.29 -19.50
N ASN A 228 -14.77 4.63 -20.65
CA ASN A 228 -13.60 4.59 -21.54
C ASN A 228 -12.31 4.03 -20.89
N ASP A 229 -12.43 3.21 -19.84
CA ASP A 229 -11.30 2.52 -19.20
C ASP A 229 -11.62 1.02 -18.93
N PRO A 230 -11.71 0.19 -19.98
CA PRO A 230 -12.01 -1.24 -19.87
C PRO A 230 -10.97 -2.00 -19.03
N ALA A 231 -9.72 -1.55 -19.04
CA ALA A 231 -8.64 -2.23 -18.31
C ALA A 231 -8.80 -2.05 -16.80
N SER A 232 -9.19 -0.86 -16.33
CA SER A 232 -9.51 -0.65 -14.90
C SER A 232 -10.78 -1.39 -14.50
N TYR A 233 -11.79 -1.46 -15.38
CA TYR A 233 -12.96 -2.30 -15.14
C TYR A 233 -12.59 -3.78 -14.98
N ALA A 234 -11.72 -4.30 -15.84
CA ALA A 234 -11.25 -5.68 -15.77
C ALA A 234 -10.44 -5.96 -14.50
N MET A 235 -9.57 -5.04 -14.10
CA MET A 235 -8.78 -5.09 -12.86
C MET A 235 -9.68 -5.11 -11.60
N ASP A 236 -10.79 -4.37 -11.61
CA ASP A 236 -11.78 -4.33 -10.52
C ASP A 236 -12.61 -5.63 -10.49
N ARG A 237 -13.05 -6.10 -11.67
CA ARG A 237 -13.91 -7.27 -11.85
C ARG A 237 -13.23 -8.60 -11.55
N TYR A 238 -11.97 -8.78 -11.92
CA TYR A 238 -11.30 -10.08 -11.86
C TYR A 238 -10.32 -10.19 -10.68
N ALA A 239 -10.21 -11.40 -10.13
CA ALA A 239 -9.23 -11.73 -9.10
C ALA A 239 -8.03 -12.45 -9.73
N TYR A 240 -6.84 -11.94 -9.41
CA TYR A 240 -5.56 -12.53 -9.80
C TYR A 240 -4.74 -12.86 -8.56
N TYR A 241 -3.98 -13.95 -8.65
CA TYR A 241 -3.19 -14.51 -7.56
C TYR A 241 -1.77 -14.81 -8.03
N VAL A 242 -0.79 -14.80 -7.14
CA VAL A 242 0.60 -15.16 -7.47
C VAL A 242 0.80 -16.65 -7.24
N CYS A 243 1.15 -17.40 -8.28
CA CYS A 243 1.44 -18.82 -8.13
C CYS A 243 2.71 -19.04 -7.29
N PHE A 244 2.63 -19.88 -6.26
CA PHE A 244 3.75 -20.22 -5.42
C PHE A 244 4.93 -20.84 -6.17
N LYS A 245 4.64 -21.71 -7.16
CA LYS A 245 5.67 -22.47 -7.89
C LYS A 245 6.38 -21.63 -8.93
N CYS A 246 5.64 -21.04 -9.88
CA CYS A 246 6.24 -20.32 -11.02
C CYS A 246 6.32 -18.80 -10.85
N LYS A 247 5.76 -18.25 -9.76
CA LYS A 247 5.71 -16.81 -9.42
C LYS A 247 4.93 -15.93 -10.42
N LYS A 248 4.26 -16.52 -11.42
CA LYS A 248 3.41 -15.79 -12.37
C LYS A 248 2.03 -15.51 -11.78
N ALA A 249 1.43 -14.39 -12.18
CA ALA A 249 0.03 -14.10 -11.89
C ALA A 249 -0.89 -15.04 -12.68
N TYR A 250 -1.93 -15.58 -12.04
CA TYR A 250 -2.96 -16.39 -12.69
C TYR A 250 -4.36 -15.94 -12.27
N TYR A 251 -5.32 -16.18 -13.15
CA TYR A 251 -6.72 -15.85 -12.94
C TYR A 251 -7.35 -16.83 -11.95
N GLY A 252 -8.12 -16.31 -10.98
CA GLY A 252 -8.81 -17.13 -9.98
C GLY A 252 -10.31 -16.83 -9.88
N GLY A 253 -10.93 -16.30 -10.94
CA GLY A 253 -12.35 -16.00 -10.95
C GLY A 253 -12.68 -14.50 -10.83
N GLU A 254 -13.96 -14.20 -10.67
CA GLU A 254 -14.42 -12.84 -10.41
C GLU A 254 -14.16 -12.42 -8.96
N ALA A 255 -13.81 -11.16 -8.77
CA ALA A 255 -13.54 -10.55 -7.48
C ALA A 255 -14.71 -10.61 -6.50
N ARG A 256 -15.94 -10.76 -6.99
CA ARG A 256 -17.15 -10.89 -6.14
C ARG A 256 -17.10 -12.13 -5.25
N CYS A 257 -16.35 -13.15 -5.65
CA CYS A 257 -16.15 -14.39 -4.89
C CYS A 257 -15.10 -14.28 -3.77
N ASP A 258 -14.54 -13.08 -3.54
CA ASP A 258 -13.32 -12.87 -2.76
C ASP A 258 -13.51 -11.84 -1.61
N ALA A 259 -14.76 -11.42 -1.37
CA ALA A 259 -15.07 -10.26 -0.54
C ALA A 259 -14.91 -10.44 0.99
N GLU A 260 -14.61 -11.65 1.47
CA GLU A 260 -14.62 -11.98 2.92
C GLU A 260 -13.38 -12.75 3.41
N LEU A 261 -12.22 -12.54 2.79
CA LEU A 261 -11.00 -13.22 3.24
C LEU A 261 -10.39 -12.57 4.48
N GLY A 262 -9.98 -13.42 5.42
CA GLY A 262 -9.01 -13.05 6.46
C GLY A 262 -7.60 -12.89 5.87
N GLU A 263 -6.74 -12.09 6.53
CA GLU A 263 -5.35 -11.91 6.09
C GLU A 263 -4.49 -13.20 6.17
N GLN A 264 -5.03 -14.26 6.77
CA GLN A 264 -4.33 -15.53 7.01
C GLN A 264 -4.66 -16.55 5.92
N TYR A 265 -3.67 -16.84 5.07
CA TYR A 265 -3.71 -17.91 4.09
C TYR A 265 -2.31 -18.52 3.96
N ASP A 266 -2.20 -19.75 3.43
CA ASP A 266 -0.90 -20.33 3.09
C ASP A 266 -0.56 -20.02 1.61
N PRO A 267 0.47 -19.19 1.33
CA PRO A 267 0.85 -18.88 -0.05
C PRO A 267 1.22 -20.12 -0.85
N ARG A 268 1.61 -21.23 -0.22
CA ARG A 268 1.99 -22.49 -0.89
C ARG A 268 0.81 -23.16 -1.59
N GLU A 269 -0.40 -22.84 -1.17
CA GLU A 269 -1.63 -23.41 -1.74
C GLU A 269 -2.13 -22.63 -2.96
N LEU A 270 -1.61 -21.42 -3.21
CA LEU A 270 -1.90 -20.66 -4.42
C LEU A 270 -1.09 -21.21 -5.59
N VAL A 271 -1.69 -22.11 -6.38
CA VAL A 271 -1.02 -22.77 -7.50
C VAL A 271 -1.87 -22.64 -8.76
N CYS A 272 -1.30 -22.07 -9.82
CA CYS A 272 -2.00 -21.95 -11.10
C CYS A 272 -2.30 -23.32 -11.72
N GLY A 273 -3.22 -23.37 -12.69
CA GLY A 273 -3.60 -24.64 -13.35
C GLY A 273 -2.42 -25.35 -14.00
N ALA A 274 -1.51 -24.62 -14.64
CA ALA A 274 -0.29 -25.20 -15.23
C ALA A 274 0.62 -25.90 -14.20
N CYS A 275 0.69 -25.37 -12.97
CA CYS A 275 1.53 -25.90 -11.90
C CYS A 275 0.83 -26.95 -11.02
N SER A 276 -0.47 -27.16 -11.25
CA SER A 276 -1.35 -28.10 -10.55
C SER A 276 -2.06 -29.05 -11.54
N ASP A 277 -1.45 -29.30 -12.70
CA ASP A 277 -2.01 -30.13 -13.77
C ASP A 277 -2.00 -31.62 -13.39
N VAL A 278 -2.97 -32.01 -12.56
CA VAL A 278 -3.21 -33.40 -12.17
C VAL A 278 -3.91 -34.20 -13.26
N ALA A 279 -4.51 -33.54 -14.25
CA ALA A 279 -5.33 -34.18 -15.28
C ALA A 279 -4.60 -34.36 -16.62
N ARG A 280 -3.37 -33.85 -16.76
CA ARG A 280 -2.62 -33.77 -18.02
C ARG A 280 -3.46 -33.11 -19.11
N ALA A 281 -3.94 -31.91 -18.82
CA ALA A 281 -4.83 -31.17 -19.71
C ALA A 281 -4.20 -30.96 -21.10
N GLN A 282 -5.02 -31.02 -22.13
CA GLN A 282 -4.56 -30.71 -23.48
C GLN A 282 -4.12 -29.24 -23.56
N MET A 283 -2.94 -29.01 -24.14
CA MET A 283 -2.40 -27.66 -24.26
C MET A 283 -3.14 -26.88 -25.33
N CYS A 284 -3.45 -25.61 -25.06
CA CYS A 284 -4.03 -24.72 -26.06
C CYS A 284 -2.97 -24.43 -27.14
N PRO A 285 -3.27 -24.62 -28.44
CA PRO A 285 -2.30 -24.33 -29.51
C PRO A 285 -1.83 -22.87 -29.56
N LYS A 286 -2.68 -21.93 -29.09
CA LYS A 286 -2.38 -20.49 -29.10
C LYS A 286 -1.69 -20.01 -27.82
N HIS A 287 -2.06 -20.58 -26.68
CA HIS A 287 -1.68 -20.03 -25.37
C HIS A 287 -0.97 -21.04 -24.46
N GLY A 288 -0.66 -22.24 -24.95
CA GLY A 288 -0.07 -23.32 -24.15
C GLY A 288 -0.89 -23.58 -22.89
N THR A 289 -0.27 -23.36 -21.74
CA THR A 289 -0.88 -23.49 -20.41
C THR A 289 -1.07 -22.16 -19.69
N ASP A 290 -0.84 -21.02 -20.36
CA ASP A 290 -0.81 -19.69 -19.72
C ASP A 290 -2.16 -19.29 -19.10
N PHE A 291 -3.25 -19.77 -19.68
CA PHE A 291 -4.62 -19.57 -19.19
C PHE A 291 -5.29 -20.89 -18.76
N LEU A 292 -4.50 -21.92 -18.48
CA LEU A 292 -5.05 -23.19 -17.98
C LEU A 292 -5.63 -22.96 -16.58
N GLU A 293 -6.93 -23.20 -16.45
CA GLU A 293 -7.70 -23.09 -15.21
C GLU A 293 -8.41 -24.42 -14.91
N TYR A 294 -8.57 -24.73 -13.63
CA TYR A 294 -9.35 -25.87 -13.16
C TYR A 294 -10.62 -25.36 -12.48
N LYS A 295 -11.68 -26.17 -12.51
CA LYS A 295 -12.83 -25.95 -11.64
C LYS A 295 -12.52 -26.36 -10.21
N CYS A 296 -13.18 -25.74 -9.25
CA CYS A 296 -13.29 -26.25 -7.89
C CYS A 296 -13.84 -27.69 -7.92
N ARG A 297 -13.31 -28.60 -7.10
CA ARG A 297 -13.84 -29.97 -7.02
C ARG A 297 -15.30 -30.01 -6.55
N TYR A 298 -15.72 -29.04 -5.73
CA TYR A 298 -16.98 -29.08 -4.97
C TYR A 298 -18.09 -28.17 -5.51
N CYS A 299 -17.80 -27.29 -6.47
CA CYS A 299 -18.80 -26.39 -7.08
C CYS A 299 -18.49 -26.08 -8.55
N CYS A 300 -19.28 -25.20 -9.16
CA CYS A 300 -19.14 -24.73 -10.54
C CYS A 300 -18.33 -23.42 -10.67
N SER A 301 -17.45 -23.13 -9.71
CA SER A 301 -16.53 -21.97 -9.75
C SER A 301 -15.12 -22.34 -10.18
N VAL A 302 -14.36 -21.34 -10.64
CA VAL A 302 -12.92 -21.47 -10.94
C VAL A 302 -12.14 -21.72 -9.65
N ALA A 303 -11.13 -22.57 -9.72
CA ALA A 303 -10.26 -22.87 -8.60
C ALA A 303 -9.18 -21.79 -8.40
N VAL A 304 -8.95 -21.46 -7.13
CA VAL A 304 -7.89 -20.56 -6.66
C VAL A 304 -6.81 -21.34 -5.95
N PHE A 305 -7.19 -22.26 -5.06
CA PHE A 305 -6.28 -23.03 -4.22
C PHE A 305 -6.08 -24.45 -4.73
N PHE A 306 -4.90 -24.99 -4.48
CA PHE A 306 -4.54 -26.38 -4.70
C PHE A 306 -3.94 -26.98 -3.44
N CYS A 307 -4.77 -27.70 -2.69
CA CYS A 307 -4.42 -28.25 -1.39
C CYS A 307 -4.16 -29.76 -1.48
N PHE A 308 -3.40 -30.27 -0.51
CA PHE A 308 -3.12 -31.71 -0.33
C PHE A 308 -2.51 -32.40 -1.56
N GLY A 309 -1.88 -31.62 -2.45
CA GLY A 309 -1.29 -32.11 -3.69
C GLY A 309 -2.27 -32.73 -4.68
N THR A 310 -3.58 -32.61 -4.47
CA THR A 310 -4.59 -33.36 -5.25
C THR A 310 -5.89 -32.62 -5.51
N THR A 311 -6.20 -31.55 -4.77
CA THR A 311 -7.56 -31.01 -4.75
C THR A 311 -7.59 -29.51 -5.02
N HIS A 312 -8.35 -29.13 -6.05
CA HIS A 312 -8.63 -27.75 -6.43
C HIS A 312 -9.86 -27.21 -5.68
N PHE A 313 -9.74 -26.01 -5.10
CA PHE A 313 -10.81 -25.31 -4.39
C PHE A 313 -10.98 -23.89 -4.93
N CYS A 314 -12.23 -23.40 -5.05
CA CYS A 314 -12.48 -21.95 -5.06
C CYS A 314 -12.35 -21.39 -3.64
N ASN A 315 -12.39 -20.07 -3.47
CA ASN A 315 -12.27 -19.42 -2.16
C ASN A 315 -13.32 -19.94 -1.16
N ALA A 316 -14.61 -19.85 -1.50
CA ALA A 316 -15.69 -20.26 -0.59
C ALA A 316 -15.59 -21.73 -0.14
N CYS A 317 -15.19 -22.64 -1.04
CA CYS A 317 -14.99 -24.05 -0.67
C CYS A 317 -13.69 -24.29 0.10
N HIS A 318 -12.68 -23.42 -0.04
CA HIS A 318 -11.43 -23.50 0.72
C HIS A 318 -11.63 -23.03 2.16
N ASP A 319 -12.37 -21.95 2.38
CA ASP A 319 -12.68 -21.46 3.73
C ASP A 319 -13.49 -22.47 4.55
N ASP A 320 -14.40 -23.22 3.90
CA ASP A 320 -15.20 -24.28 4.51
C ASP A 320 -14.68 -25.69 4.16
N PHE A 321 -13.37 -25.83 3.90
CA PHE A 321 -12.79 -27.08 3.38
C PHE A 321 -13.13 -28.28 4.27
N GLN A 322 -13.07 -28.12 5.60
CA GLN A 322 -13.34 -29.21 6.55
C GLN A 322 -14.72 -29.83 6.34
N ARG A 323 -15.73 -29.03 6.02
CA ARG A 323 -17.07 -29.56 5.80
C ARG A 323 -17.22 -30.12 4.39
N VAL A 324 -16.79 -29.39 3.36
CA VAL A 324 -17.00 -29.85 1.97
C VAL A 324 -16.20 -31.11 1.65
N THR A 325 -15.02 -31.31 2.25
CA THR A 325 -14.24 -32.55 2.06
C THR A 325 -14.86 -33.76 2.75
N ASN A 326 -15.59 -33.54 3.84
CA ASN A 326 -16.26 -34.59 4.63
C ASN A 326 -17.66 -34.91 4.11
N MET A 327 -18.22 -34.11 3.20
CA MET A 327 -19.53 -34.36 2.62
C MET A 327 -19.49 -35.59 1.68
N PRO A 328 -20.40 -36.57 1.85
CA PRO A 328 -20.51 -37.71 0.95
C PRO A 328 -20.75 -37.27 -0.49
N LYS A 329 -20.14 -37.96 -1.47
CA LYS A 329 -20.23 -37.56 -2.89
C LYS A 329 -21.65 -37.48 -3.44
N ASN A 330 -22.56 -38.30 -2.93
CA ASN A 330 -23.98 -38.31 -3.29
C ASN A 330 -24.79 -37.16 -2.67
N GLU A 331 -24.25 -36.49 -1.65
CA GLU A 331 -24.86 -35.31 -1.02
C GLU A 331 -24.33 -34.00 -1.58
N LEU A 332 -23.24 -34.05 -2.37
CA LEU A 332 -22.76 -32.88 -3.07
C LEU A 332 -23.78 -32.41 -4.11
N PRO A 333 -23.92 -31.08 -4.30
CA PRO A 333 -24.84 -30.54 -5.27
C PRO A 333 -24.50 -30.99 -6.69
N SER A 334 -25.55 -31.29 -7.46
CA SER A 334 -25.44 -31.46 -8.90
C SER A 334 -25.31 -30.09 -9.60
N CYS A 335 -24.80 -30.11 -10.83
CA CYS A 335 -24.73 -28.90 -11.65
C CYS A 335 -26.15 -28.32 -11.86
N PRO A 336 -26.37 -26.99 -11.71
CA PRO A 336 -25.40 -25.93 -11.40
C PRO A 336 -25.14 -25.74 -9.90
N ALA A 337 -23.92 -26.02 -9.46
CA ALA A 337 -23.51 -25.91 -8.06
C ALA A 337 -22.89 -24.54 -7.76
N GLY A 338 -23.62 -23.65 -7.09
CA GLY A 338 -23.12 -22.35 -6.63
C GLY A 338 -22.23 -22.42 -5.38
N GLU A 339 -21.56 -21.31 -5.09
CA GLU A 339 -20.69 -21.13 -3.91
C GLU A 339 -21.47 -21.15 -2.59
N TYR A 340 -22.74 -20.72 -2.64
CA TYR A 340 -23.65 -20.60 -1.49
C TYR A 340 -24.38 -21.89 -1.08
N ILE A 341 -24.04 -23.05 -1.67
CA ILE A 341 -24.66 -24.34 -1.30
C ILE A 341 -24.28 -24.78 0.14
N LEU A 342 -23.48 -23.95 0.80
CA LEU A 342 -23.04 -24.13 2.15
C LEU A 342 -24.07 -23.72 3.23
N TYR A 343 -25.16 -23.00 2.90
CA TYR A 343 -26.20 -22.61 3.88
C TYR A 343 -27.51 -23.43 3.83
N SER A 344 -27.68 -24.39 2.92
CA SER A 344 -28.94 -25.14 2.82
C SER A 344 -28.98 -26.38 3.71
N ARG A 345 -28.88 -26.20 5.03
CA ARG A 345 -29.48 -27.05 6.09
C ARG A 345 -29.60 -26.22 7.38
N ARG A 346 -30.52 -25.26 7.39
CA ARG A 346 -31.25 -24.87 8.62
C ARG A 346 -32.68 -25.32 8.47
#